data_AF-A0A3M0KZP4-F1
#
_entry.id   AF-A0A3M0KZP4-F1
#
_cell.length_a   1.000
_cell.length_b   1.000
_cell.length_c   1.000
_cell.angle_alpha   90.00
_cell.angle_beta   90.00
_cell.angle_gamma   90.00
#
_symmetry.space_group_name_H-M   'P 1'
#
loop_
_entity.id
_entity.type
_entity.pdbx_description
1 polymer ?
#
loop_
_entity_poly.entity_id
_entity_poly.type
_entity_poly.pdbx_seq_one_letter_code
_entity_poly.pdbx_strand_id
1 'polypeptide(L)'
;MARRQKARAAAAGKRGAAAALPSPASSSEDEADEAPEEVPFGVAKEAAEAERKLVGEAARRHRELLKEKRRRRQELFAEQKKRRLLPEAVLQELQDVSARAPEQVVADDPELFFLVIASKNAALTPVPVSLTGFDWTKGNYMAVCLKDHGVTGLHQQLAKDFLNAQLYGPHTNRVQANEFFSLANKKAPVKKAAVQFVDKSWGQDKKEKAARFKKRWLATQIKNGV
;
A
#
# COMPACT_ATOMS: atom_id res chain seq x y z
N MET A 1 32.68 31.91 4.81
CA MET A 1 32.09 32.46 6.05
C MET A 1 30.72 33.05 5.75
N ALA A 2 29.64 32.33 6.04
CA ALA A 2 28.29 32.93 6.05
C ALA A 2 27.42 32.13 7.04
N ARG A 3 26.97 32.81 8.09
CA ARG A 3 26.19 32.28 9.20
C ARG A 3 24.70 32.25 8.84
N ARG A 4 24.04 31.19 9.33
CA ARG A 4 22.60 30.96 9.60
C ARG A 4 21.65 32.15 9.43
N GLN A 5 20.43 31.83 8.97
CA GLN A 5 19.20 32.03 9.77
C GLN A 5 18.09 31.09 9.26
N LYS A 6 17.51 30.29 10.16
CA LYS A 6 16.38 29.39 9.88
C LYS A 6 15.19 29.91 10.67
N ALA A 7 14.24 30.52 9.96
CA ALA A 7 13.01 31.05 10.53
C ALA A 7 12.09 29.91 10.97
N ARG A 8 11.48 30.07 12.14
CA ARG A 8 10.47 29.17 12.72
C ARG A 8 9.13 29.89 12.59
N ALA A 9 8.31 29.48 11.62
CA ALA A 9 6.94 29.97 11.49
C ALA A 9 5.99 29.04 12.26
N ALA A 10 5.26 29.63 13.20
CA ALA A 10 4.19 28.99 13.95
C ALA A 10 2.94 28.80 13.07
N ALA A 11 2.39 27.59 13.08
CA ALA A 11 1.10 27.30 12.45
C ALA A 11 -0.03 27.77 13.37
N ALA A 12 -0.64 28.91 13.03
CA ALA A 12 -1.91 29.35 13.60
C ALA A 12 -3.05 28.59 12.91
N GLY A 13 -3.59 27.57 13.58
CA GLY A 13 -4.79 26.87 13.14
C GLY A 13 -6.05 27.67 13.45
N LYS A 14 -6.71 28.20 12.41
CA LYS A 14 -8.11 28.64 12.47
C LYS A 14 -9.00 27.42 12.70
N ARG A 15 -9.70 27.40 13.84
CA ARG A 15 -10.76 26.44 14.16
C ARG A 15 -12.03 26.82 13.38
N GLY A 16 -12.50 25.91 12.54
CA GLY A 16 -13.83 25.96 11.93
C GLY A 16 -14.67 24.81 12.48
N ALA A 17 -15.75 25.19 13.19
CA ALA A 17 -16.96 24.46 13.58
C ALA A 17 -16.99 22.93 13.42
N ALA A 18 -17.01 22.24 14.56
CA ALA A 18 -17.53 20.88 14.65
C ALA A 18 -19.06 20.93 14.86
N ALA A 19 -19.77 20.18 14.02
CA ALA A 19 -21.20 19.97 14.11
C ALA A 19 -21.57 19.08 15.31
N ALA A 20 -22.67 19.47 15.94
CA ALA A 20 -23.65 18.73 16.74
C ALA A 20 -23.38 17.23 17.00
N LEU A 21 -23.23 16.92 18.28
CA LEU A 21 -23.44 15.60 18.87
C LEU A 21 -24.95 15.27 18.90
N PRO A 22 -25.35 13.98 18.79
CA PRO A 22 -26.70 13.54 19.11
C PRO A 22 -26.93 13.59 20.63
N SER A 23 -28.08 14.12 21.04
CA SER A 23 -28.53 14.17 22.43
C SER A 23 -28.59 12.76 23.05
N PRO A 24 -28.02 12.53 24.26
CA PRO A 24 -28.38 11.38 25.05
C PRO A 24 -29.76 11.62 25.70
N ALA A 25 -30.63 10.64 25.55
CA ALA A 25 -31.87 10.55 26.31
C ALA A 25 -31.55 10.49 27.81
N SER A 26 -32.27 11.28 28.57
CA SER A 26 -32.31 11.29 30.03
C SER A 26 -32.74 9.91 30.55
N SER A 27 -31.91 9.25 31.37
CA SER A 27 -32.36 8.26 32.36
C SER A 27 -31.22 7.88 33.33
N SER A 28 -31.57 7.91 34.62
CA SER A 28 -30.93 7.30 35.81
C SER A 28 -29.58 7.87 36.31
N GLU A 29 -29.75 8.79 37.26
CA GLU A 29 -29.04 8.95 38.54
C GLU A 29 -28.29 7.68 39.02
N ASP A 30 -26.96 7.78 39.12
CA ASP A 30 -26.08 7.25 40.18
C ASP A 30 -24.62 7.54 39.80
N GLU A 31 -24.20 8.79 40.04
CA GLU A 31 -22.80 9.25 39.95
C GLU A 31 -22.05 8.80 41.21
N ALA A 32 -21.34 7.67 41.12
CA ALA A 32 -20.22 7.41 42.01
C ALA A 32 -19.00 8.17 41.47
N ASP A 33 -18.92 9.44 41.85
CA ASP A 33 -17.71 10.27 41.74
C ASP A 33 -16.61 9.65 42.63
N GLU A 34 -15.91 8.64 42.12
CA GLU A 34 -14.63 8.21 42.68
C GLU A 34 -13.61 9.30 42.30
N ALA A 35 -13.48 10.30 43.17
CA ALA A 35 -12.53 11.38 43.03
C ALA A 35 -11.13 10.80 42.75
N PRO A 36 -10.35 11.38 41.81
CA PRO A 36 -9.00 10.90 41.54
C PRO A 36 -8.22 10.89 42.85
N GLU A 37 -7.56 9.76 43.12
CA GLU A 37 -6.72 9.55 44.30
C GLU A 37 -5.92 10.81 44.60
N GLU A 38 -6.06 11.36 45.81
CA GLU A 38 -5.42 12.61 46.21
C GLU A 38 -3.90 12.40 46.31
N VAL A 39 -3.23 12.39 45.16
CA VAL A 39 -1.78 12.25 45.09
C VAL A 39 -1.18 13.58 45.54
N PRO A 40 -0.31 13.60 46.57
CA PRO A 40 0.29 14.84 47.03
C PRO A 40 1.06 15.51 45.89
N PHE A 41 0.90 16.83 45.74
CA PHE A 41 1.47 17.62 44.63
C PHE A 41 2.97 17.38 44.37
N GLY A 42 3.74 17.03 45.41
CA GLY A 42 5.15 16.66 45.27
C GLY A 42 5.35 15.36 44.46
N VAL A 43 4.55 14.33 44.72
CA VAL A 43 4.60 13.04 44.01
C VAL A 43 4.10 13.22 42.58
N ALA A 44 3.05 14.00 42.37
CA ALA A 44 2.55 14.32 41.02
C ALA A 44 3.61 15.07 40.19
N LYS A 45 4.36 15.99 40.80
CA LYS A 45 5.44 16.72 40.15
C LYS A 45 6.62 15.80 39.80
N GLU A 46 7.01 14.93 40.72
CA GLU A 46 8.10 13.96 40.50
C GLU A 46 7.74 12.96 39.39
N ALA A 47 6.51 12.44 39.39
CA ALA A 47 6.00 11.56 38.34
C ALA A 47 6.01 12.24 36.97
N ALA A 48 5.53 13.49 36.89
CA ALA A 48 5.55 14.25 35.64
C ALA A 48 6.97 14.55 35.13
N GLU A 49 7.94 14.77 36.02
CA GLU A 49 9.34 14.95 35.65
C GLU A 49 10.00 13.63 35.20
N ALA A 50 9.67 12.52 35.84
CA ALA A 50 10.11 11.18 35.45
C ALA A 50 9.57 10.81 34.06
N GLU A 51 8.29 11.06 33.78
CA GLU A 51 7.70 10.82 32.47
C GLU A 51 8.38 11.66 31.38
N ARG A 52 8.66 12.95 31.64
CA ARG A 52 9.40 13.80 30.70
C ARG A 52 10.79 13.25 30.38
N LYS A 53 11.51 12.71 31.38
CA LYS A 53 12.81 12.07 31.19
C LYS A 53 12.68 10.78 30.36
N LEU A 54 11.72 9.92 30.71
CA LEU A 54 11.46 8.67 29.98
C LEU A 54 11.09 8.91 28.51
N VAL A 55 10.22 9.88 28.23
CA VAL A 55 9.86 10.26 26.85
C VAL A 55 11.09 10.77 26.09
N GLY A 56 11.93 11.59 26.74
CA GLY A 56 13.18 12.06 26.16
C GLY A 56 14.17 10.93 25.84
N GLU A 57 14.32 9.96 26.74
CA GLU A 57 15.15 8.78 26.55
C GLU A 57 14.61 7.85 25.45
N ALA A 58 13.30 7.61 25.41
CA ALA A 58 12.65 6.83 24.37
C ALA A 58 12.92 7.43 22.98
N ALA A 59 12.84 8.76 22.85
CA ALA A 59 13.18 9.46 21.61
C ALA A 59 14.66 9.30 21.21
N ARG A 60 15.58 9.28 22.17
CA ARG A 60 17.02 9.01 21.93
C ARG A 60 17.25 7.58 21.48
N ARG A 61 16.69 6.60 22.18
CA ARG A 61 16.77 5.17 21.82
C ARG A 61 16.19 4.92 20.43
N HIS A 62 15.05 5.54 20.10
CA HIS A 62 14.47 5.44 18.77
C HIS A 62 15.41 6.00 17.67
N ARG A 63 16.08 7.13 17.93
CA ARG A 63 17.08 7.68 17.01
C ARG A 63 18.28 6.75 16.83
N GLU A 64 18.71 6.07 17.87
CA GLU A 64 19.81 5.09 17.82
C GLU A 64 19.44 3.85 17.01
N LEU A 65 18.24 3.31 17.20
CA LEU A 65 17.72 2.19 16.41
C LEU A 65 17.68 2.51 14.91
N LEU A 66 17.31 3.73 14.53
CA LEU A 66 17.33 4.16 13.12
C LEU A 66 18.75 4.22 12.55
N LYS A 67 19.72 4.67 13.35
CA LYS A 67 21.14 4.67 12.95
C LYS A 67 21.68 3.25 12.83
N GLU A 68 21.34 2.37 13.76
CA GLU A 68 21.74 0.96 13.72
C GLU A 68 21.16 0.25 12.50
N LYS A 69 19.87 0.46 12.20
CA LYS A 69 19.25 -0.04 10.95
C LYS A 69 19.98 0.44 9.70
N ARG A 70 20.44 1.70 9.70
CA ARG A 70 21.25 2.24 8.60
C ARG A 70 22.60 1.54 8.50
N ARG A 71 23.30 1.32 9.63
CA ARG A 71 24.58 0.59 9.69
C ARG A 71 24.43 -0.84 9.18
N ARG A 72 23.45 -1.60 9.68
CA ARG A 72 23.17 -2.98 9.23
C ARG A 72 22.93 -3.06 7.72
N ARG A 73 22.20 -2.09 7.14
CA ARG A 73 22.00 -2.03 5.67
C ARG A 73 23.31 -1.80 4.91
N GLN A 74 24.20 -0.95 5.44
CA GLN A 74 25.51 -0.71 4.85
C GLN A 74 26.42 -1.94 4.96
N GLU A 75 26.40 -2.63 6.10
CA GLU A 75 27.13 -3.88 6.32
C GLU A 75 26.66 -4.97 5.35
N LEU A 76 25.34 -5.17 5.20
CA LEU A 76 24.79 -6.11 4.22
C LEU A 76 25.20 -5.75 2.78
N PHE A 77 25.25 -4.47 2.44
CA PHE A 77 25.70 -4.05 1.11
C PHE A 77 27.20 -4.34 0.92
N ALA A 78 28.03 -4.08 1.93
CA ALA A 78 29.45 -4.38 1.89
C ALA A 78 29.71 -5.89 1.82
N GLU A 79 29.00 -6.71 2.61
CA GLU A 79 29.08 -8.16 2.56
C GLU A 79 28.59 -8.71 1.22
N GLN A 80 27.49 -8.18 0.68
CA GLN A 80 27.02 -8.56 -0.66
C GLN A 80 28.07 -8.19 -1.71
N LYS A 81 28.69 -7.01 -1.64
CA LYS A 81 29.77 -6.64 -2.55
C LYS A 81 30.96 -7.57 -2.41
N LYS A 82 31.38 -7.93 -1.19
CA LYS A 82 32.44 -8.91 -0.93
C LYS A 82 32.10 -10.30 -1.49
N ARG A 83 30.87 -10.77 -1.34
CA ARG A 83 30.41 -12.07 -1.87
C ARG A 83 30.19 -12.07 -3.39
N ARG A 84 30.02 -10.90 -4.00
CA ARG A 84 29.89 -10.72 -5.46
C ARG A 84 31.26 -10.51 -6.13
N LEU A 85 32.31 -10.28 -5.36
CA LEU A 85 33.68 -10.40 -5.85
C LEU A 85 33.99 -11.89 -6.02
N LEU A 86 34.72 -12.21 -7.09
CA LEU A 86 35.22 -13.56 -7.30
C LEU A 86 36.10 -13.94 -6.10
N PRO A 87 36.12 -15.22 -5.68
CA PRO A 87 37.00 -15.67 -4.62
C PRO A 87 38.42 -15.15 -4.86
N GLU A 88 39.08 -14.67 -3.81
CA GLU A 88 40.37 -14.00 -3.90
C GLU A 88 41.42 -14.87 -4.61
N ALA A 89 41.32 -16.20 -4.47
CA ALA A 89 42.11 -17.17 -5.22
C ALA A 89 42.00 -17.02 -6.75
N VAL A 90 40.79 -16.80 -7.30
CA VAL A 90 40.58 -16.62 -8.75
C VAL A 90 41.09 -15.26 -9.21
N LEU A 91 40.97 -14.22 -8.38
CA LEU A 91 41.53 -12.91 -8.68
C LEU A 91 43.07 -12.96 -8.67
N GLN A 92 43.65 -13.69 -7.74
CA GLN A 92 45.08 -13.90 -7.64
C GLN A 92 45.61 -14.72 -8.83
N GLU A 93 44.90 -15.78 -9.24
CA GLU A 93 45.21 -16.54 -10.46
C GLU A 93 45.14 -15.67 -11.72
N LEU A 94 44.14 -14.81 -11.88
CA LEU A 94 44.06 -13.89 -13.02
C LEU A 94 45.17 -12.83 -13.00
N GLN A 95 45.60 -12.42 -11.81
CA GLN A 95 46.70 -11.48 -11.65
C GLN A 95 48.06 -12.13 -11.97
N ASP A 96 48.25 -13.40 -11.57
CA ASP A 96 49.43 -14.21 -11.89
C ASP A 96 49.47 -14.60 -13.39
N VAL A 97 48.32 -14.89 -14.00
CA VAL A 97 48.18 -15.12 -15.45
C VAL A 97 48.43 -13.83 -16.23
N SER A 98 47.91 -12.69 -15.77
CA SER A 98 48.18 -11.38 -16.41
C SER A 98 49.62 -10.93 -16.23
N ALA A 99 50.33 -11.37 -15.19
CA ALA A 99 51.76 -11.16 -15.02
C ALA A 99 52.60 -12.01 -16.01
N ARG A 100 51.97 -12.96 -16.71
CA ARG A 100 52.59 -13.75 -17.78
C ARG A 100 52.12 -13.22 -19.14
N ALA A 101 52.99 -12.48 -19.82
CA ALA A 101 52.71 -11.86 -21.13
C ALA A 101 52.30 -12.90 -22.21
N PRO A 102 51.52 -12.50 -23.26
CA PRO A 102 50.80 -13.42 -24.13
C PRO A 102 51.59 -13.87 -25.37
N GLU A 103 51.44 -15.15 -25.75
CA GLU A 103 51.75 -15.66 -27.09
C GLU A 103 50.45 -15.78 -27.92
N GLN A 104 50.54 -15.40 -29.20
CA GLN A 104 49.49 -15.14 -30.18
C GLN A 104 48.91 -16.42 -30.83
N VAL A 105 47.63 -16.43 -31.27
CA VAL A 105 47.12 -16.99 -32.57
C VAL A 105 45.70 -16.41 -32.87
N VAL A 106 45.51 -15.48 -33.82
CA VAL A 106 45.00 -15.54 -35.23
C VAL A 106 43.49 -15.83 -35.46
N ALA A 107 42.93 -14.96 -36.32
CA ALA A 107 41.60 -14.72 -36.93
C ALA A 107 40.66 -15.89 -37.32
N ASP A 108 39.34 -15.58 -37.39
CA ASP A 108 38.42 -16.01 -38.47
C ASP A 108 37.17 -15.09 -38.60
N ASP A 109 36.65 -15.03 -39.83
CA ASP A 109 35.81 -14.07 -40.59
C ASP A 109 34.52 -13.39 -40.03
N PRO A 110 34.19 -12.14 -40.48
CA PRO A 110 32.98 -11.39 -40.09
C PRO A 110 31.88 -11.20 -41.18
N GLU A 111 31.74 -12.07 -42.19
CA GLU A 111 30.79 -11.80 -43.30
C GLU A 111 29.37 -12.39 -43.19
N LEU A 112 29.03 -13.17 -42.15
CA LEU A 112 27.68 -13.75 -42.02
C LEU A 112 26.62 -12.84 -41.35
N PHE A 113 26.95 -11.61 -40.99
CA PHE A 113 26.07 -10.78 -40.15
C PHE A 113 25.10 -9.85 -40.93
N PHE A 114 25.22 -9.72 -42.26
CA PHE A 114 24.47 -8.70 -43.01
C PHE A 114 23.30 -9.21 -43.89
N LEU A 115 23.05 -10.52 -43.98
CA LEU A 115 22.02 -11.07 -44.89
C LEU A 115 20.68 -11.41 -44.21
N VAL A 116 20.20 -10.59 -43.26
CA VAL A 116 18.86 -10.78 -42.64
C VAL A 116 17.93 -9.57 -42.81
N ILE A 117 18.36 -8.50 -43.50
CA ILE A 117 17.49 -7.34 -43.79
C ILE A 117 16.86 -7.48 -45.18
N ALA A 118 16.07 -8.53 -45.41
CA ALA A 118 15.14 -8.58 -46.55
C ALA A 118 14.10 -9.70 -46.41
N SER A 119 12.97 -9.45 -45.73
CA SER A 119 11.65 -9.98 -46.17
C SER A 119 10.46 -9.44 -45.39
N LYS A 120 9.71 -8.58 -46.09
CA LYS A 120 8.24 -8.53 -46.27
C LYS A 120 7.31 -8.98 -45.14
N ASN A 121 6.55 -7.99 -44.65
CA ASN A 121 5.08 -7.99 -44.45
C ASN A 121 4.37 -9.35 -44.49
N ALA A 122 3.99 -9.86 -43.32
CA ALA A 122 2.85 -10.75 -43.16
C ALA A 122 2.18 -10.50 -41.80
N ALA A 123 0.90 -10.17 -41.84
CA ALA A 123 0.06 -9.92 -40.67
C ALA A 123 -0.19 -11.21 -39.89
N LEU A 124 0.19 -11.27 -38.61
CA LEU A 124 -0.28 -12.28 -37.67
C LEU A 124 -0.29 -11.73 -36.23
N THR A 125 -1.50 -11.75 -35.64
CA THR A 125 -1.89 -12.02 -34.25
C THR A 125 -1.00 -11.58 -33.05
N PRO A 126 -1.61 -11.18 -31.90
CA PRO A 126 -0.85 -10.82 -30.71
C PRO A 126 -0.23 -12.07 -30.08
N VAL A 127 0.98 -12.40 -30.48
CA VAL A 127 1.84 -13.39 -29.81
C VAL A 127 2.40 -12.72 -28.54
N PRO A 128 2.33 -13.35 -27.36
CA PRO A 128 2.97 -12.81 -26.17
C PRO A 128 4.46 -12.66 -26.46
N VAL A 129 4.97 -11.44 -26.26
CA VAL A 129 6.40 -11.13 -26.40
C VAL A 129 7.16 -11.99 -25.41
N SER A 130 7.63 -13.16 -25.87
CA SER A 130 8.66 -13.89 -25.18
C SER A 130 9.92 -13.05 -25.34
N LEU A 131 10.35 -12.41 -24.25
CA LEU A 131 11.67 -11.82 -24.13
C LEU A 131 12.70 -12.96 -24.15
N THR A 132 12.94 -13.54 -25.33
CA THR A 132 14.01 -14.50 -25.57
C THR A 132 15.31 -13.70 -25.69
N GLY A 133 15.99 -13.56 -24.56
CA GLY A 133 17.27 -12.86 -24.49
C GLY A 133 17.64 -12.39 -23.08
N PHE A 134 17.12 -13.03 -22.04
CA PHE A 134 17.55 -12.76 -20.67
C PHE A 134 17.88 -14.10 -20.02
N ASP A 135 19.18 -14.35 -19.80
CA ASP A 135 19.66 -15.55 -19.12
C ASP A 135 19.16 -15.55 -17.67
N TRP A 136 18.00 -16.18 -17.45
CA TRP A 136 17.42 -16.41 -16.13
C TRP A 136 18.11 -17.59 -15.42
N THR A 137 19.40 -17.47 -15.13
CA THR A 137 20.11 -18.42 -14.25
C THR A 137 20.11 -17.90 -12.81
N LYS A 138 18.92 -17.85 -12.18
CA LYS A 138 18.70 -17.90 -10.72
C LYS A 138 17.19 -17.89 -10.47
N GLY A 139 16.72 -18.95 -9.81
CA GLY A 139 15.31 -19.35 -9.70
C GLY A 139 14.31 -18.20 -9.49
N ASN A 140 13.22 -18.26 -10.25
CA ASN A 140 12.08 -17.37 -10.09
C ASN A 140 11.36 -17.70 -8.78
N TYR A 141 11.58 -16.89 -7.75
CA TYR A 141 10.82 -17.00 -6.51
C TYR A 141 9.47 -16.31 -6.67
N MET A 142 8.41 -17.10 -6.58
CA MET A 142 7.05 -16.58 -6.44
C MET A 142 6.75 -16.40 -4.95
N ALA A 143 6.60 -15.15 -4.50
CA ALA A 143 6.10 -14.89 -3.16
C ALA A 143 4.62 -15.29 -3.10
N VAL A 144 4.32 -16.41 -2.43
CA VAL A 144 2.95 -16.84 -2.16
C VAL A 144 2.49 -16.12 -0.91
N CYS A 145 1.65 -15.10 -1.07
CA CYS A 145 0.90 -14.57 0.06
C CYS A 145 -0.12 -15.62 0.50
N LEU A 146 0.17 -16.36 1.58
CA LEU A 146 -0.86 -17.05 2.35
C LEU A 146 -1.84 -15.96 2.79
N LYS A 147 -3.07 -15.96 2.26
CA LYS A 147 -4.04 -14.99 2.77
C LYS A 147 -4.57 -15.58 4.06
N ASP A 148 -4.50 -14.85 5.16
CA ASP A 148 -5.28 -15.20 6.34
C ASP A 148 -6.75 -14.87 6.00
N HIS A 149 -7.44 -15.83 5.37
CA HIS A 149 -8.58 -15.53 4.48
C HIS A 149 -9.85 -15.05 5.21
N GLY A 150 -10.03 -15.39 6.50
CA GLY A 150 -11.30 -15.19 7.21
C GLY A 150 -11.34 -13.97 8.12
N VAL A 151 -10.48 -13.96 9.16
CA VAL A 151 -10.53 -12.95 10.24
C VAL A 151 -9.98 -11.60 9.75
N THR A 152 -8.94 -11.64 8.93
CA THR A 152 -8.37 -10.47 8.26
C THR A 152 -9.35 -9.86 7.28
N GLY A 153 -10.24 -10.64 6.66
CA GLY A 153 -11.25 -10.12 5.74
C GLY A 153 -12.22 -9.16 6.43
N LEU A 154 -12.81 -9.59 7.54
CA LEU A 154 -13.74 -8.78 8.33
C LEU A 154 -13.05 -7.56 8.96
N HIS A 155 -11.91 -7.75 9.64
CA HIS A 155 -11.20 -6.64 10.28
C HIS A 155 -10.66 -5.63 9.25
N GLN A 156 -10.16 -6.10 8.10
CA GLN A 156 -9.74 -5.23 7.01
C GLN A 156 -10.92 -4.48 6.40
N GLN A 157 -12.08 -5.11 6.27
CA GLN A 157 -13.28 -4.44 5.77
C GLN A 157 -13.76 -3.36 6.76
N LEU A 158 -13.81 -3.68 8.04
CA LEU A 158 -14.16 -2.72 9.09
C LEU A 158 -13.16 -1.54 9.11
N ALA A 159 -11.85 -1.82 8.97
CA ALA A 159 -10.83 -0.78 8.88
C ALA A 159 -10.99 0.08 7.61
N LYS A 160 -11.32 -0.53 6.46
CA LYS A 160 -11.61 0.21 5.21
C LYS A 160 -12.86 1.09 5.39
N ASP A 161 -13.92 0.57 5.98
CA ASP A 161 -15.16 1.29 6.21
C ASP A 161 -14.95 2.45 7.19
N PHE A 162 -14.18 2.22 8.26
CA PHE A 162 -13.76 3.28 9.19
C PHE A 162 -12.99 4.40 8.47
N LEU A 163 -11.96 4.05 7.67
CA LEU A 163 -11.19 5.04 6.92
C LEU A 163 -12.07 5.80 5.92
N ASN A 164 -12.98 5.11 5.24
CA ASN A 164 -13.89 5.74 4.29
C ASN A 164 -14.86 6.71 4.98
N ALA A 165 -15.42 6.32 6.13
CA ALA A 165 -16.29 7.18 6.93
C ALA A 165 -15.56 8.43 7.45
N GLN A 166 -14.29 8.29 7.85
CA GLN A 166 -13.48 9.42 8.32
C GLN A 166 -13.02 10.36 7.19
N LEU A 167 -12.61 9.80 6.03
CA LEU A 167 -12.10 10.60 4.92
C LEU A 167 -13.20 11.30 4.12
N TYR A 168 -14.35 10.65 3.98
CA TYR A 168 -15.39 11.08 3.05
C TYR A 168 -16.75 11.35 3.72
N GLY A 169 -16.88 11.07 5.01
CA GLY A 169 -18.10 11.21 5.79
C GLY A 169 -19.00 9.96 5.76
N PRO A 170 -19.91 9.82 6.73
CA PRO A 170 -20.91 8.75 6.74
C PRO A 170 -21.85 8.87 5.53
N HIS A 171 -22.25 7.72 4.96
CA HIS A 171 -23.16 7.63 3.80
C HIS A 171 -22.70 8.38 2.54
N THR A 172 -21.40 8.48 2.34
CA THR A 172 -20.83 9.15 1.18
C THR A 172 -20.98 8.33 -0.10
N ASN A 173 -21.49 8.97 -1.15
CA ASN A 173 -21.60 8.40 -2.49
C ASN A 173 -20.29 8.48 -3.31
N ARG A 174 -19.15 8.62 -2.63
CA ARG A 174 -17.83 8.65 -3.24
C ARG A 174 -17.31 7.25 -3.50
N VAL A 175 -16.79 7.05 -4.70
CA VAL A 175 -16.07 5.82 -5.05
C VAL A 175 -14.63 5.92 -4.54
N GLN A 176 -14.09 4.83 -3.97
CA GLN A 176 -12.71 4.80 -3.50
C GLN A 176 -11.74 5.00 -4.67
N ALA A 177 -10.61 5.69 -4.45
CA ALA A 177 -9.62 5.95 -5.49
C ALA A 177 -9.16 4.67 -6.21
N ASN A 178 -8.91 3.59 -5.47
CA ASN A 178 -8.51 2.31 -6.04
C ASN A 178 -9.57 1.72 -6.98
N GLU A 179 -10.84 1.84 -6.64
CA GLU A 179 -11.94 1.38 -7.49
C GLU A 179 -12.13 2.28 -8.71
N PHE A 180 -12.03 3.60 -8.52
CA PHE A 180 -12.19 4.58 -9.60
C PHE A 180 -11.09 4.45 -10.65
N PHE A 181 -9.84 4.24 -10.23
CA PHE A 181 -8.70 4.03 -11.14
C PHE A 181 -8.46 2.57 -11.52
N SER A 182 -9.34 1.65 -11.10
CA SER A 182 -9.21 0.23 -11.44
C SER A 182 -9.26 -0.01 -12.95
N LEU A 183 -8.54 -1.03 -13.43
CA LEU A 183 -8.61 -1.46 -14.83
C LEU A 183 -10.03 -1.85 -15.24
N ALA A 184 -10.80 -2.44 -14.32
CA ALA A 184 -12.20 -2.77 -14.54
C ALA A 184 -13.03 -1.52 -14.85
N ASN A 185 -12.88 -0.44 -14.07
CA ASN A 185 -13.55 0.82 -14.34
C ASN A 185 -13.05 1.49 -15.63
N LYS A 186 -11.74 1.40 -15.90
CA LYS A 186 -11.12 1.97 -17.10
C LYS A 186 -11.63 1.31 -18.39
N LYS A 187 -11.83 -0.01 -18.38
CA LYS A 187 -12.30 -0.81 -19.52
C LYS A 187 -13.83 -0.88 -19.63
N ALA A 188 -14.56 -0.42 -18.61
CA ALA A 188 -16.02 -0.44 -18.63
C ALA A 188 -16.59 0.50 -19.71
N PRO A 189 -17.65 0.10 -20.43
CA PRO A 189 -18.30 0.96 -21.42
C PRO A 189 -18.90 2.22 -20.78
N VAL A 190 -19.41 2.09 -19.55
CA VAL A 190 -19.85 3.22 -18.72
C VAL A 190 -18.93 3.31 -17.51
N LYS A 191 -18.14 4.39 -17.46
CA LYS A 191 -17.21 4.65 -16.36
C LYS A 191 -17.98 5.04 -15.09
N LYS A 192 -17.61 4.45 -13.96
CA LYS A 192 -18.08 4.90 -12.64
C LYS A 192 -17.55 6.31 -12.38
N ALA A 193 -18.43 7.21 -11.94
CA ALA A 193 -18.07 8.55 -11.53
C ALA A 193 -17.36 8.54 -10.16
N ALA A 194 -16.48 9.51 -9.93
CA ALA A 194 -15.76 9.65 -8.66
C ALA A 194 -16.70 9.98 -7.50
N VAL A 195 -17.74 10.76 -7.77
CA VAL A 195 -18.82 11.13 -6.85
C VAL A 195 -20.14 10.83 -7.55
N GLN A 196 -21.06 10.17 -6.86
CA GLN A 196 -22.44 10.03 -7.33
C GLN A 196 -23.31 10.98 -6.50
N PHE A 197 -24.13 11.80 -7.15
CA PHE A 197 -25.00 12.74 -6.44
C PHE A 197 -26.33 12.11 -6.02
N VAL A 198 -26.68 10.99 -6.64
CA VAL A 198 -27.93 10.27 -6.41
C VAL A 198 -27.61 8.80 -6.19
N ASP A 199 -28.21 8.24 -5.13
CA ASP A 199 -28.13 6.83 -4.81
C ASP A 199 -28.77 6.00 -5.93
N LYS A 200 -27.96 5.26 -6.68
CA LYS A 200 -28.47 4.39 -7.76
C LYS A 200 -29.31 3.22 -7.23
N SER A 201 -29.16 2.89 -5.95
CA SER A 201 -29.97 1.90 -5.23
C SER A 201 -31.32 2.47 -4.79
N TRP A 202 -31.51 3.80 -4.79
CA TRP A 202 -32.76 4.46 -4.43
C TRP A 202 -33.86 4.06 -5.42
N GLY A 203 -34.65 3.07 -5.03
CA GLY A 203 -35.73 2.52 -5.85
C GLY A 203 -35.49 1.12 -6.40
N GLN A 204 -34.34 0.49 -6.16
CA GLN A 204 -34.15 -0.93 -6.45
C GLN A 204 -35.14 -1.78 -5.64
N ASP A 205 -35.30 -1.52 -4.34
CA ASP A 205 -36.28 -2.21 -3.49
C ASP A 205 -37.72 -2.05 -3.98
N LYS A 206 -38.09 -0.84 -4.44
CA LYS A 206 -39.43 -0.58 -4.99
C LYS A 206 -39.63 -1.35 -6.30
N LYS A 207 -38.62 -1.40 -7.17
CA LYS A 207 -38.64 -2.19 -8.41
C LYS A 207 -38.74 -3.69 -8.13
N GLU A 208 -37.99 -4.18 -7.16
CA GLU A 208 -38.07 -5.59 -6.74
C GLU A 208 -39.43 -5.94 -6.16
N LYS A 209 -39.98 -5.11 -5.27
CA LYS A 209 -41.33 -5.29 -4.72
C LYS A 209 -42.37 -5.32 -5.83
N ALA A 210 -42.28 -4.39 -6.80
CA ALA A 210 -43.17 -4.37 -7.96
C ALA A 210 -43.01 -5.63 -8.83
N ALA A 211 -41.79 -6.10 -9.07
CA ALA A 211 -41.54 -7.32 -9.84
C ALA A 211 -42.07 -8.57 -9.11
N ARG A 212 -41.86 -8.68 -7.79
CA ARG A 212 -42.41 -9.75 -6.95
C ARG A 212 -43.94 -9.71 -6.95
N PHE A 213 -44.53 -8.53 -6.86
CA PHE A 213 -45.98 -8.35 -6.97
C PHE A 213 -46.49 -8.81 -8.34
N LYS A 214 -45.88 -8.38 -9.45
CA LYS A 214 -46.25 -8.83 -10.80
C LYS A 214 -46.19 -10.35 -10.95
N LYS A 215 -45.12 -10.98 -10.44
CA LYS A 215 -44.99 -12.44 -10.43
C LYS A 215 -46.11 -13.13 -9.64
N ARG A 216 -46.41 -12.63 -8.44
CA ARG A 216 -47.50 -13.16 -7.60
C ARG A 216 -48.86 -12.98 -8.28
N TRP A 217 -49.11 -11.80 -8.83
CA TRP A 217 -50.35 -11.49 -9.53
C TRP A 217 -50.57 -12.42 -10.73
N LEU A 218 -49.55 -12.63 -11.57
CA LEU A 218 -49.63 -13.59 -12.68
C LEU A 218 -49.86 -15.02 -12.20
N ALA A 219 -49.18 -15.45 -11.15
CA ALA A 219 -49.41 -16.77 -10.56
C ALA A 219 -50.85 -16.94 -10.03
N THR A 220 -51.43 -15.87 -9.47
CA THR A 220 -52.84 -15.86 -9.05
C THR A 220 -53.80 -15.89 -10.24
N GLN A 221 -53.52 -15.17 -11.33
CA GLN A 221 -54.34 -15.24 -12.55
C GLN A 221 -54.35 -16.66 -13.14
N ILE A 222 -53.17 -17.28 -13.28
CA ILE A 222 -53.03 -18.65 -13.77
C ILE A 222 -53.76 -19.65 -12.86
N LYS A 223 -53.67 -19.48 -11.54
CA LYS A 223 -54.37 -20.33 -10.57
C LYS A 223 -55.89 -20.18 -10.64
N ASN A 224 -56.37 -18.96 -10.89
CA ASN A 224 -57.79 -18.63 -10.90
C ASN A 224 -58.47 -18.88 -12.26
N GLY A 225 -57.74 -19.41 -13.27
CA GLY A 225 -58.32 -19.91 -14.51
C GLY A 225 -58.92 -18.84 -15.43
N VAL A 226 -58.26 -17.68 -15.53
CA VAL A 226 -58.44 -16.74 -16.65
C VAL A 226 -57.32 -16.97 -17.67
#